data_AF-A0A2J6QB16-F1
#
_entry.id   AF-A0A2J6QB16-F1
#
_cell.length_a   1.000
_cell.length_b   1.000
_cell.length_c   1.000
_cell.angle_alpha   90.00
_cell.angle_beta   90.00
_cell.angle_gamma   90.00
#
_symmetry.space_group_name_H-M   'P 1'
#
loop_
_entity.id
_entity.type
_entity.pdbx_description
1 polymer ?
#
loop_
_entity_poly.entity_id
_entity_poly.type
_entity_poly.pdbx_seq_one_letter_code
_entity_poly.pdbx_strand_id
1 'polypeptide(L)'
;MSTTTQQSSPSDNLALVNSWYGPGSTTSWYLTCLSCLISWTLHPKKRLADAITATIITQATFPTVASAHLITQIRSWPPESSMNEQTLAQLRASLAASLTITETYLSLCIILLLPGLFVRTPKRLCLLAMTGAFCLLSETYLYFALPSVRYPPGNFERFFLIDSLPLLVLIFVLACVLVGLLLAYIYILFIEFRSEEIAETTSGADTGTVDDDGLENKPTKPTGLDRLAMPLMLFSLVGAGSSPILDLLSLLKIYKASKRSWTGEWSFVNEFFPKTEASIMDLGQAVALFGGMSGLGFSLYSVADAHYQQWWQRKRKEVSRTQNN
;
A
#
# COMPACT_ATOMS: atom_id res chain seq x y z
N MET A 1 2.89 0.73 -56.95
CA MET A 1 2.70 1.48 -55.70
C MET A 1 3.08 0.55 -54.56
N SER A 2 4.31 0.67 -54.08
CA SER A 2 4.82 -0.13 -52.97
C SER A 2 4.31 0.51 -51.68
N THR A 3 3.36 -0.12 -51.02
CA THR A 3 2.96 0.21 -49.64
C THR A 3 4.10 -0.14 -48.72
N THR A 4 4.94 0.85 -48.41
CA THR A 4 5.92 0.75 -47.33
C THR A 4 5.14 0.63 -46.03
N THR A 5 5.02 -0.59 -45.50
CA THR A 5 4.65 -0.83 -44.11
C THR A 5 5.71 -0.16 -43.24
N GLN A 6 5.46 1.09 -42.82
CA GLN A 6 6.25 1.72 -41.77
C GLN A 6 6.05 0.87 -40.52
N GLN A 7 7.05 0.06 -40.23
CA GLN A 7 7.16 -0.69 -38.99
C GLN A 7 7.34 0.36 -37.89
N SER A 8 6.24 0.70 -37.19
CA SER A 8 6.27 1.66 -36.09
C SER A 8 7.30 1.20 -35.06
N SER A 9 8.18 2.10 -34.64
CA SER A 9 9.17 1.74 -33.64
C SER A 9 8.45 1.53 -32.31
N PRO A 10 8.86 0.57 -31.46
CA PRO A 10 8.21 0.33 -30.17
C PRO A 10 8.24 1.55 -29.23
N SER A 11 9.19 2.48 -29.44
CA SER A 11 9.22 3.82 -28.82
C SER A 11 8.01 4.67 -29.19
N ASP A 12 7.60 4.70 -30.47
CA ASP A 12 6.49 5.55 -30.93
C ASP A 12 5.16 5.24 -30.21
N ASN A 13 5.00 4.02 -29.70
CA ASN A 13 3.82 3.59 -28.93
C ASN A 13 3.79 4.14 -27.51
N LEU A 14 4.91 4.62 -26.97
CA LEU A 14 5.04 5.09 -25.59
C LEU A 14 5.00 6.62 -25.46
N ALA A 15 4.89 7.35 -26.57
CA ALA A 15 4.95 8.81 -26.61
C ALA A 15 3.90 9.54 -25.72
N LEU A 16 2.73 8.94 -25.50
CA LEU A 16 1.69 9.49 -24.61
C LEU A 16 1.82 9.02 -23.15
N VAL A 17 2.80 8.17 -22.84
CA VAL A 17 3.07 7.75 -21.46
C VAL A 17 3.75 8.90 -20.75
N ASN A 18 3.12 9.38 -19.67
CA ASN A 18 3.70 10.45 -18.88
C ASN A 18 5.03 10.00 -18.25
N SER A 19 6.07 10.82 -18.40
CA SER A 19 7.39 10.62 -17.79
C SER A 19 7.34 10.42 -16.27
N TRP A 20 6.25 10.83 -15.59
CA TRP A 20 6.02 10.54 -14.18
C TRP A 20 6.01 9.05 -13.83
N TYR A 21 5.62 8.19 -14.77
CA TYR A 21 5.69 6.72 -14.63
C TYR A 21 7.08 6.16 -15.00
N GLY A 22 8.05 7.04 -15.17
CA GLY A 22 9.44 6.71 -15.45
C GLY A 22 10.07 5.77 -14.41
N PRO A 23 11.17 5.10 -14.78
CA PRO A 23 11.84 4.13 -13.91
C PRO A 23 12.41 4.78 -12.64
N GLY A 24 12.88 6.02 -12.70
CA GLY A 24 13.44 6.73 -11.53
C GLY A 24 12.38 7.05 -10.48
N SER A 25 11.25 7.63 -10.90
CA SER A 25 10.10 7.91 -10.04
C SER A 25 9.49 6.65 -9.45
N THR A 26 9.32 5.62 -10.29
CA THR A 26 8.76 4.33 -9.86
C THR A 26 9.67 3.63 -8.84
N THR A 27 10.99 3.58 -9.09
CA THR A 27 11.95 3.04 -8.13
C THR A 27 11.99 3.85 -6.84
N SER A 28 11.95 5.19 -6.93
CA SER A 28 11.90 6.06 -5.75
C SER A 28 10.71 5.75 -4.85
N TRP A 29 9.54 5.53 -5.46
CA TRP A 29 8.35 5.10 -4.75
C TRP A 29 8.51 3.73 -4.09
N TYR A 30 9.09 2.74 -4.77
CA TYR A 30 9.41 1.44 -4.14
C TYR A 30 10.35 1.57 -2.94
N LEU A 31 11.38 2.42 -3.04
CA LEU A 31 12.29 2.69 -1.93
C LEU A 31 11.58 3.36 -0.76
N THR A 32 10.58 4.21 -1.04
CA THR A 32 9.72 4.82 -0.02
C THR A 32 8.83 3.77 0.65
N CYS A 33 8.22 2.85 -0.10
CA CYS A 33 7.47 1.71 0.44
C CYS A 33 8.35 0.84 1.36
N LEU A 34 9.57 0.53 0.92
CA LEU A 34 10.54 -0.23 1.71
C LEU A 34 10.96 0.52 2.98
N SER A 35 11.17 1.83 2.88
CA SER A 35 11.47 2.71 4.02
C SER A 35 10.36 2.69 5.08
N CYS A 36 9.08 2.73 4.65
CA CYS A 36 7.92 2.57 5.52
C CYS A 36 7.91 1.18 6.19
N LEU A 37 8.12 0.10 5.42
CA LEU A 37 8.19 -1.27 5.96
C LEU A 37 9.26 -1.40 7.04
N ILE A 38 10.47 -0.91 6.78
CA ILE A 38 11.59 -0.95 7.74
C ILE A 38 11.25 -0.17 9.00
N SER A 39 10.69 1.03 8.86
CA SER A 39 10.29 1.85 10.00
C SER A 39 9.20 1.20 10.85
N TRP A 40 8.29 0.44 10.25
CA TRP A 40 7.17 -0.19 10.97
C TRP A 40 7.54 -1.55 11.57
N THR A 41 8.50 -2.26 10.97
CA THR A 41 8.88 -3.60 11.44
C THR A 41 10.08 -3.56 12.37
N LEU A 42 11.13 -2.81 12.02
CA LEU A 42 12.42 -2.87 12.68
C LEU A 42 12.66 -1.75 13.70
N HIS A 43 12.01 -0.60 13.55
CA HIS A 43 12.26 0.54 14.44
C HIS A 43 11.59 0.34 15.80
N PRO A 44 12.34 0.33 16.93
CA PRO A 44 11.77 -0.04 18.22
C PRO A 44 10.75 0.98 18.75
N LYS A 45 10.97 2.27 18.51
CA LYS A 45 10.04 3.37 18.87
C LYS A 45 8.96 3.66 17.81
N LYS A 46 9.34 3.90 16.56
CA LYS A 46 8.43 4.34 15.48
C LYS A 46 7.42 3.27 15.05
N ARG A 47 7.68 1.99 15.31
CA ARG A 47 6.72 0.92 15.02
C ARG A 47 5.39 1.16 15.73
N LEU A 48 5.42 1.43 17.04
CA LEU A 48 4.23 1.62 17.89
C LEU A 48 3.59 3.01 17.77
N ALA A 49 4.29 3.97 17.18
CA ALA A 49 3.78 5.33 17.06
C ALA A 49 2.68 5.37 15.98
N ASP A 50 1.43 5.64 16.33
CA ASP A 50 0.36 5.85 15.35
C ASP A 50 0.37 7.29 14.82
N ALA A 51 1.42 7.61 14.08
CA ALA A 51 1.60 8.91 13.42
C ALA A 51 1.65 8.76 11.90
N ILE A 52 0.97 9.68 11.21
CA ILE A 52 1.05 9.85 9.76
C ILE A 52 2.33 10.63 9.46
N THR A 53 3.35 9.91 9.00
CA THR A 53 4.65 10.50 8.64
C THR A 53 4.64 11.01 7.20
N ALA A 54 5.57 11.90 6.85
CA ALA A 54 5.74 12.31 5.46
C ALA A 54 5.93 11.10 4.50
N THR A 55 6.63 10.06 4.97
CA THR A 55 6.89 8.84 4.17
C THR A 55 5.62 8.07 3.80
N ILE A 56 4.64 7.94 4.72
CA ILE A 56 3.37 7.24 4.41
C ILE A 56 2.51 8.09 3.46
N ILE A 57 2.55 9.42 3.60
CA ILE A 57 1.85 10.34 2.69
C ILE A 57 2.43 10.21 1.27
N THR A 58 3.75 10.27 1.13
CA THR A 58 4.42 10.12 -0.18
C THR A 58 4.14 8.75 -0.80
N GLN A 59 4.16 7.69 0.01
CA GLN A 59 3.85 6.34 -0.41
C GLN A 59 2.40 6.18 -0.92
N ALA A 60 1.43 6.83 -0.27
CA ALA A 60 0.04 6.83 -0.69
C ALA A 60 -0.25 7.75 -1.88
N THR A 61 0.47 8.88 -1.98
CA THR A 61 0.17 9.91 -2.99
C THR A 61 0.40 9.42 -4.41
N PHE A 62 1.50 8.69 -4.67
CA PHE A 62 1.82 8.22 -6.02
C PHE A 62 0.71 7.34 -6.65
N PRO A 63 0.21 6.29 -5.98
CA PRO A 63 -0.90 5.48 -6.50
C PRO A 63 -2.24 6.23 -6.49
N THR A 64 -2.48 7.16 -5.56
CA THR A 64 -3.67 8.03 -5.62
C THR A 64 -3.66 8.90 -6.88
N VAL A 65 -2.52 9.55 -7.18
CA VAL A 65 -2.37 10.37 -8.39
C VAL A 65 -2.51 9.49 -9.64
N ALA A 66 -1.93 8.29 -9.65
CA ALA A 66 -2.09 7.35 -10.77
C ALA A 66 -3.55 6.95 -10.99
N SER A 67 -4.29 6.67 -9.92
CA SER A 67 -5.73 6.34 -9.97
C SER A 67 -6.58 7.51 -10.48
N ALA A 68 -6.29 8.73 -10.01
CA ALA A 68 -6.97 9.93 -10.48
C ALA A 68 -6.68 10.20 -11.95
N HIS A 69 -5.40 10.06 -12.36
CA HIS A 69 -5.00 10.21 -13.75
C HIS A 69 -5.69 9.17 -14.65
N LEU A 70 -5.76 7.91 -14.21
CA LEU A 70 -6.50 6.85 -14.89
C LEU A 70 -7.97 7.24 -15.11
N ILE A 71 -8.66 7.72 -14.06
CA ILE A 71 -10.06 8.18 -14.17
C ILE A 71 -10.18 9.33 -15.17
N THR A 72 -9.25 10.29 -15.18
CA THR A 72 -9.28 11.40 -16.14
C THR A 72 -9.08 10.91 -17.57
N GLN A 73 -8.14 9.99 -17.82
CA GLN A 73 -7.87 9.40 -19.13
C GLN A 73 -9.10 8.65 -19.67
N ILE A 74 -9.80 7.92 -18.80
CA ILE A 74 -11.04 7.21 -19.14
C ILE A 74 -12.15 8.20 -19.52
N ARG A 75 -12.31 9.29 -18.76
CA ARG A 75 -13.34 10.30 -19.04
C ARG A 75 -13.08 11.07 -20.32
N SER A 76 -11.82 11.31 -20.65
CA SER A 76 -11.41 11.98 -21.88
C SER A 76 -11.23 11.01 -23.05
N TRP A 77 -11.65 9.74 -22.92
CA TRP A 77 -11.44 8.74 -23.96
C TRP A 77 -12.23 9.10 -25.23
N PRO A 78 -11.56 9.34 -26.37
CA PRO A 78 -12.27 9.69 -27.59
C PRO A 78 -12.99 8.46 -28.19
N PRO A 79 -13.95 8.65 -29.11
CA PRO A 79 -14.57 7.54 -29.83
C PRO A 79 -13.54 6.78 -30.67
N GLU A 80 -13.48 5.45 -30.56
CA GLU A 80 -12.49 4.62 -31.29
C GLU A 80 -12.55 4.81 -32.81
N SER A 81 -13.74 5.08 -33.35
CA SER A 81 -13.95 5.36 -34.79
C SER A 81 -13.24 6.61 -35.30
N SER A 82 -12.79 7.50 -34.41
CA SER A 82 -12.11 8.75 -34.75
C SER A 82 -10.58 8.66 -34.68
N MET A 83 -10.03 7.51 -34.26
CA MET A 83 -8.61 7.37 -33.96
C MET A 83 -7.88 6.52 -35.00
N ASN A 84 -6.67 6.97 -35.33
CA ASN A 84 -5.70 6.13 -36.04
C ASN A 84 -5.18 5.03 -35.09
N GLU A 85 -4.78 3.90 -35.66
CA GLU A 85 -4.27 2.74 -34.90
C GLU A 85 -3.09 3.10 -33.99
N GLN A 86 -2.18 3.96 -34.46
CA GLN A 86 -1.04 4.42 -33.67
C GLN A 86 -1.45 5.27 -32.46
N THR A 87 -2.40 6.20 -32.62
CA THR A 87 -2.91 7.02 -31.52
C THR A 87 -3.63 6.16 -30.48
N LEU A 88 -4.38 5.16 -30.95
CA LEU A 88 -5.06 4.20 -30.09
C LEU A 88 -4.05 3.35 -29.30
N ALA A 89 -2.95 2.91 -29.93
CA ALA A 89 -1.87 2.19 -29.26
C ALA A 89 -1.19 3.06 -28.17
N GLN A 90 -0.91 4.33 -28.47
CA GLN A 90 -0.32 5.27 -27.52
C GLN A 90 -1.22 5.54 -26.30
N LEU A 91 -2.53 5.72 -26.53
CA LEU A 91 -3.50 5.91 -25.44
C LEU A 91 -3.61 4.67 -24.56
N ARG A 92 -3.59 3.47 -25.15
CA ARG A 92 -3.55 2.20 -24.40
C ARG A 92 -2.28 2.07 -23.58
N ALA A 93 -1.11 2.40 -24.14
CA ALA A 93 0.14 2.38 -23.39
C ALA A 93 0.11 3.34 -22.19
N SER A 94 -0.50 4.51 -22.35
CA SER A 94 -0.68 5.49 -21.26
C SER A 94 -1.61 4.97 -20.16
N LEU A 95 -2.73 4.34 -20.51
CA LEU A 95 -3.62 3.67 -19.56
C LEU A 95 -2.89 2.54 -18.81
N ALA A 96 -2.15 1.70 -19.55
CA ALA A 96 -1.40 0.58 -19.02
C ALA A 96 -0.37 1.03 -17.98
N ALA A 97 0.30 2.17 -18.21
CA ALA A 97 1.26 2.73 -17.26
C ALA A 97 0.61 3.13 -15.93
N SER A 98 -0.53 3.84 -15.98
CA SER A 98 -1.28 4.23 -14.78
C SER A 98 -1.81 3.01 -14.03
N LEU A 99 -2.39 2.05 -14.76
CA LEU A 99 -2.95 0.80 -14.23
C LEU A 99 -1.87 -0.08 -13.57
N THR A 100 -0.64 -0.05 -14.10
CA THR A 100 0.49 -0.77 -13.50
C THR A 100 0.78 -0.32 -12.07
N ILE A 101 0.72 0.99 -11.82
CA ILE A 101 0.99 1.54 -10.50
C ILE A 101 -0.16 1.21 -9.53
N THR A 102 -1.42 1.29 -9.97
CA THR A 102 -2.58 0.97 -9.12
C THR A 102 -2.54 -0.49 -8.67
N GLU A 103 -2.32 -1.42 -9.59
CA GLU A 103 -2.26 -2.85 -9.28
C GLU A 103 -1.07 -3.22 -8.41
N THR A 104 0.09 -2.61 -8.68
CA THR A 104 1.26 -2.84 -7.85
C THR A 104 1.02 -2.32 -6.44
N TYR A 105 0.37 -1.17 -6.30
CA TYR A 105 -0.01 -0.68 -4.98
C TYR A 105 -0.99 -1.61 -4.29
N LEU A 106 -2.00 -2.15 -4.98
CA LEU A 106 -2.93 -3.12 -4.38
C LEU A 106 -2.20 -4.34 -3.83
N SER A 107 -1.20 -4.84 -4.56
CA SER A 107 -0.34 -5.93 -4.11
C SER A 107 0.50 -5.55 -2.89
N LEU A 108 1.12 -4.36 -2.91
CA LEU A 108 1.93 -3.85 -1.79
C LEU A 108 1.09 -3.48 -0.56
N CYS A 109 -0.14 -3.03 -0.75
CA CYS A 109 -1.07 -2.64 0.31
C CYS A 109 -1.33 -3.84 1.22
N ILE A 110 -1.55 -5.03 0.67
CA ILE A 110 -1.71 -6.27 1.45
C ILE A 110 -0.47 -6.53 2.31
N ILE A 111 0.73 -6.38 1.74
CA ILE A 111 2.01 -6.58 2.46
C ILE A 111 2.17 -5.54 3.59
N LEU A 112 1.78 -4.29 3.37
CA LEU A 112 1.88 -3.19 4.33
C LEU A 112 0.82 -3.24 5.43
N LEU A 113 -0.37 -3.77 5.13
CA LEU A 113 -1.45 -3.96 6.10
C LEU A 113 -1.06 -5.00 7.16
N LEU A 114 -0.30 -6.04 6.80
CA LEU A 114 0.12 -7.09 7.73
C LEU A 114 0.85 -6.53 8.98
N PRO A 115 1.97 -5.78 8.86
CA PRO A 115 2.58 -5.11 10.01
C PRO A 115 1.64 -4.16 10.75
N GLY A 116 0.80 -3.39 10.02
CA GLY A 116 -0.11 -2.44 10.64
C GLY A 116 -1.15 -3.09 11.57
N LEU A 117 -1.63 -4.28 11.20
CA LEU A 117 -2.55 -5.08 12.03
C LEU A 117 -1.87 -5.58 13.32
N PHE A 118 -0.62 -6.01 13.23
CA PHE A 118 0.13 -6.49 14.41
C PHE A 118 0.50 -5.36 15.39
N VAL A 119 0.71 -4.15 14.88
CA VAL A 119 1.26 -3.03 15.67
C VAL A 119 0.17 -2.03 16.10
N ARG A 120 -1.10 -2.28 15.73
CA ARG A 120 -2.28 -1.47 16.13
C ARG A 120 -2.14 0.02 15.81
N THR A 121 -1.81 0.35 14.56
CA THR A 121 -1.69 1.74 14.10
C THR A 121 -2.88 2.13 13.20
N PRO A 122 -4.05 2.52 13.77
CA PRO A 122 -5.28 2.72 13.02
C PRO A 122 -5.20 3.85 11.98
N LYS A 123 -4.50 4.96 12.27
CA LYS A 123 -4.38 6.06 11.30
C LYS A 123 -3.63 5.62 10.05
N ARG A 124 -2.59 4.82 10.23
CA ARG A 124 -1.79 4.27 9.11
C ARG A 124 -2.58 3.26 8.30
N LEU A 125 -3.30 2.36 8.99
CA LEU A 125 -4.18 1.38 8.34
C LEU A 125 -5.30 2.07 7.56
N CYS A 126 -5.90 3.11 8.11
CA CYS A 126 -6.93 3.90 7.45
C CYS A 126 -6.41 4.53 6.15
N LEU A 127 -5.23 5.18 6.19
CA LEU A 127 -4.64 5.79 5.00
C LEU A 127 -4.34 4.76 3.90
N LEU A 128 -3.77 3.61 4.28
CA LEU A 128 -3.49 2.52 3.34
C LEU A 128 -4.77 1.97 2.71
N ALA A 129 -5.80 1.73 3.53
CA ALA A 129 -7.09 1.22 3.11
C ALA A 129 -7.82 2.20 2.18
N MET A 130 -7.86 3.49 2.52
CA MET A 130 -8.46 4.53 1.68
C MET A 130 -7.77 4.63 0.32
N THR A 131 -6.44 4.58 0.31
CA THR A 131 -5.66 4.61 -0.94
C THR A 131 -5.92 3.34 -1.77
N GLY A 132 -6.02 2.18 -1.12
CA GLY A 132 -6.33 0.91 -1.79
C GLY A 132 -7.73 0.89 -2.38
N ALA A 133 -8.72 1.36 -1.62
CA ALA A 133 -10.09 1.51 -2.09
C ALA A 133 -10.17 2.46 -3.31
N PHE A 134 -9.39 3.54 -3.30
CA PHE A 134 -9.34 4.47 -4.43
C PHE A 134 -8.72 3.83 -5.69
N CYS A 135 -7.66 3.04 -5.54
CA CYS A 135 -7.08 2.26 -6.63
C CYS A 135 -8.11 1.26 -7.21
N LEU A 136 -8.77 0.48 -6.34
CA LEU A 136 -9.83 -0.45 -6.75
C LEU A 136 -10.98 0.24 -7.47
N LEU A 137 -11.39 1.41 -6.97
CA LEU A 137 -12.45 2.19 -7.58
C LEU A 137 -12.06 2.62 -9.00
N SER A 138 -10.82 3.06 -9.22
CA SER A 138 -10.36 3.47 -10.55
C SER A 138 -10.30 2.30 -11.55
N GLU A 139 -9.89 1.10 -11.11
CA GLU A 139 -9.90 -0.11 -11.94
C GLU A 139 -11.32 -0.60 -12.24
N THR A 140 -12.20 -0.55 -11.24
CA THR A 140 -13.62 -0.87 -11.41
C THR A 140 -14.29 0.13 -12.36
N TYR A 141 -13.90 1.40 -12.30
CA TYR A 141 -14.42 2.41 -13.22
C TYR A 141 -13.97 2.14 -14.66
N LEU A 142 -12.70 1.79 -14.88
CA LEU A 142 -12.21 1.34 -16.19
C LEU A 142 -13.03 0.16 -16.72
N TYR A 143 -13.35 -0.80 -15.84
CA TYR A 143 -14.10 -2.01 -16.18
C TYR A 143 -15.48 -1.68 -16.76
N PHE A 144 -16.19 -0.75 -16.14
CA PHE A 144 -17.55 -0.39 -16.56
C PHE A 144 -17.57 0.67 -17.67
N ALA A 145 -16.62 1.59 -17.70
CA ALA A 145 -16.64 2.74 -18.60
C ALA A 145 -16.10 2.42 -20.00
N LEU A 146 -15.11 1.51 -20.13
CA LEU A 146 -14.42 1.23 -21.39
C LEU A 146 -14.33 -0.27 -21.70
N PRO A 147 -15.48 -0.95 -21.93
CA PRO A 147 -15.47 -2.36 -22.29
C PRO A 147 -14.75 -2.64 -23.62
N SER A 148 -14.79 -1.71 -24.58
CA SER A 148 -14.16 -1.88 -25.91
C SER A 148 -12.65 -2.06 -25.86
N VAL A 149 -11.98 -1.42 -24.89
CA VAL A 149 -10.53 -1.55 -24.67
C VAL A 149 -10.16 -2.96 -24.21
N ARG A 150 -11.10 -3.71 -23.62
CA ARG A 150 -10.92 -5.05 -23.05
C ARG A 150 -11.28 -6.19 -24.02
N TYR A 151 -12.24 -5.98 -24.92
CA TYR A 151 -12.94 -7.07 -25.60
C TYR A 151 -12.23 -7.77 -26.79
N PRO A 152 -11.10 -7.29 -27.31
CA PRO A 152 -10.16 -8.15 -28.01
C PRO A 152 -9.02 -8.58 -27.06
N PRO A 153 -8.81 -9.90 -26.80
CA PRO A 153 -7.60 -10.36 -26.14
C PRO A 153 -6.38 -9.91 -26.96
N GLY A 154 -5.44 -9.20 -26.31
CA GLY A 154 -4.20 -8.72 -26.93
C GLY A 154 -4.04 -7.20 -27.05
N ASN A 155 -5.01 -6.38 -26.63
CA ASN A 155 -4.86 -4.92 -26.63
C ASN A 155 -3.82 -4.41 -25.62
N PHE A 156 -3.59 -5.17 -24.56
CA PHE A 156 -2.52 -4.94 -23.61
C PHE A 156 -1.49 -6.07 -23.71
N GLU A 157 -0.21 -5.72 -23.61
CA GLU A 157 0.90 -6.67 -23.68
C GLU A 157 0.99 -7.57 -22.44
N ARG A 158 0.23 -7.26 -21.37
CA ARG A 158 0.19 -8.01 -20.11
C ARG A 158 -1.23 -8.12 -19.60
N PHE A 159 -1.48 -9.14 -18.78
CA PHE A 159 -2.75 -9.33 -18.09
C PHE A 159 -2.82 -8.44 -16.86
N PHE A 160 -3.96 -7.79 -16.71
CA PHE A 160 -4.27 -6.89 -15.60
C PHE A 160 -5.32 -7.54 -14.69
N LEU A 161 -5.40 -7.12 -13.43
CA LEU A 161 -6.40 -7.53 -12.44
C LEU A 161 -7.82 -7.34 -12.97
N ILE A 162 -8.02 -6.26 -13.73
CA ILE A 162 -9.26 -5.95 -14.43
C ILE A 162 -9.69 -7.05 -15.41
N ASP A 163 -8.77 -7.85 -15.94
CA ASP A 163 -9.08 -8.93 -16.88
C ASP A 163 -9.75 -10.12 -16.17
N SER A 164 -9.56 -10.24 -14.84
CA SER A 164 -10.18 -11.27 -14.00
C SER A 164 -11.30 -10.71 -13.13
N LEU A 165 -12.53 -10.69 -13.67
CA LEU A 165 -13.75 -10.31 -12.94
C LEU A 165 -13.90 -11.01 -11.56
N PRO A 166 -13.74 -12.34 -11.41
CA PRO A 166 -13.91 -12.98 -10.11
C PRO A 166 -12.86 -12.50 -9.09
N LEU A 167 -11.63 -12.22 -9.55
CA LEU A 167 -10.56 -11.73 -8.69
C LEU A 167 -10.80 -10.26 -8.29
N LEU A 168 -11.25 -9.42 -9.23
CA LEU A 168 -11.60 -8.02 -8.97
C LEU A 168 -12.75 -7.93 -7.95
N VAL A 169 -13.82 -8.72 -8.14
CA VAL A 169 -14.96 -8.78 -7.21
C VAL A 169 -14.52 -9.28 -5.84
N LEU A 170 -13.67 -10.31 -5.78
CA LEU A 170 -13.15 -10.82 -4.50
C LEU A 170 -12.35 -9.74 -3.76
N ILE A 171 -11.44 -9.04 -4.44
CA ILE A 171 -10.63 -8.01 -3.83
C ILE A 171 -11.49 -6.83 -3.39
N PHE A 172 -12.51 -6.45 -4.17
CA PHE A 172 -13.48 -5.43 -3.79
C PHE A 172 -14.24 -5.82 -2.52
N VAL A 173 -14.75 -7.05 -2.43
CA VAL A 173 -15.43 -7.56 -1.23
C VAL A 173 -14.48 -7.59 -0.03
N LEU A 174 -13.25 -8.06 -0.23
CA LEU A 174 -12.22 -8.08 0.82
C LEU A 174 -11.91 -6.66 1.32
N ALA A 175 -11.78 -5.70 0.41
CA ALA A 175 -11.54 -4.30 0.76
C ALA A 175 -12.71 -3.72 1.55
N CYS A 176 -13.96 -3.96 1.14
CA CYS A 176 -15.15 -3.54 1.87
C CYS A 176 -15.21 -4.14 3.28
N VAL A 177 -14.88 -5.43 3.43
CA VAL A 177 -14.81 -6.11 4.73
C VAL A 177 -13.70 -5.50 5.60
N LEU A 178 -12.50 -5.30 5.06
CA LEU A 178 -11.39 -4.68 5.77
C LEU A 178 -11.69 -3.26 6.23
N VAL A 179 -12.34 -2.45 5.37
CA VAL A 179 -12.78 -1.09 5.72
C VAL A 179 -13.86 -1.14 6.80
N GLY A 180 -14.84 -2.05 6.69
CA GLY A 180 -15.86 -2.23 7.72
C GLY A 180 -15.27 -2.62 9.08
N LEU A 181 -14.32 -3.56 9.09
CA LEU A 181 -13.60 -3.95 10.31
C LEU A 181 -12.76 -2.82 10.89
N LEU A 182 -12.13 -2.01 10.04
CA LEU A 182 -11.38 -0.83 10.46
C LEU A 182 -12.30 0.22 11.09
N LEU A 183 -13.47 0.49 10.49
CA LEU A 183 -14.45 1.42 11.04
C LEU A 183 -15.00 0.94 12.39
N ALA A 184 -15.30 -0.36 12.51
CA ALA A 184 -15.70 -0.97 13.77
C ALA A 184 -14.59 -0.87 14.83
N TYR A 185 -13.34 -1.09 14.43
CA TYR A 185 -12.18 -0.95 15.32
C TYR A 185 -11.98 0.49 15.81
N ILE A 186 -12.08 1.47 14.91
CA ILE A 186 -12.01 2.90 15.27
C ILE A 186 -13.16 3.28 16.21
N TYR A 187 -14.36 2.77 15.97
CA TYR A 187 -15.51 3.00 16.82
C TYR A 187 -15.31 2.45 18.24
N ILE A 188 -14.73 1.25 18.37
CA ILE A 188 -14.38 0.66 19.68
C ILE A 188 -13.35 1.53 20.41
N LEU A 189 -12.28 1.95 19.72
CA LEU A 189 -11.28 2.84 20.31
C LEU A 189 -11.87 4.19 20.75
N PHE A 190 -12.82 4.73 19.97
CA PHE A 190 -13.49 5.97 20.31
C PHE A 190 -14.35 5.85 21.57
N ILE A 191 -15.05 4.73 21.75
CA ILE A 191 -15.82 4.46 22.97
C ILE A 191 -14.89 4.35 24.19
N GLU A 192 -13.78 3.63 24.06
CA GLU A 192 -12.83 3.42 25.15
C GLU A 192 -12.19 4.73 25.61
N PHE A 193 -11.75 5.57 24.65
CA PHE A 193 -11.19 6.89 24.96
C PHE A 193 -12.19 7.80 25.67
N ARG A 194 -13.46 7.80 25.24
CA ARG A 194 -14.52 8.58 25.88
C ARG A 194 -14.82 8.09 27.31
N SER A 195 -14.66 6.80 27.56
CA SER A 195 -14.88 6.22 28.90
C SER A 195 -13.80 6.63 29.90
N GLU A 196 -12.54 6.80 29.46
CA GLU A 196 -11.46 7.30 30.32
C GLU A 196 -11.66 8.78 30.67
N GLU A 197 -12.05 9.61 29.72
CA GLU A 197 -12.29 11.05 29.94
C GLU A 197 -13.41 11.31 30.96
N ILE A 198 -14.49 10.50 30.92
CA ILE A 198 -15.60 10.56 31.89
C ILE A 198 -15.17 10.07 33.28
N ALA A 199 -14.31 9.05 33.35
CA ALA A 199 -13.79 8.53 34.62
C ALA A 199 -12.89 9.56 35.33
N GLU A 200 -12.04 10.28 34.59
CA GLU A 200 -11.20 11.36 35.14
C GLU A 200 -12.02 12.57 35.60
N THR A 201 -13.08 12.95 34.87
CA THR A 201 -13.97 14.06 35.31
C THR A 201 -14.80 13.71 36.54
N THR A 202 -15.17 12.43 36.71
CA THR A 202 -15.94 11.98 37.87
C THR A 202 -15.06 11.80 39.11
N SER A 203 -13.79 11.40 38.94
CA SER A 203 -12.80 11.31 40.02
C SER A 203 -12.28 12.66 40.51
N GLY A 204 -12.36 13.72 39.70
CA GLY A 204 -11.94 15.07 40.09
C GLY A 204 -12.97 15.85 40.92
N ALA A 205 -14.18 15.32 41.12
CA ALA A 205 -15.23 15.97 41.89
C ALA A 205 -15.26 15.56 43.38
N ASP A 206 -14.58 14.48 43.76
CA ASP A 206 -14.46 14.02 45.14
C ASP A 206 -13.00 13.71 45.47
N THR A 207 -12.30 14.65 46.11
CA THR A 207 -11.39 14.39 47.25
C THR A 207 -10.70 15.67 47.71
N GLY A 208 -11.17 16.19 48.84
CA GLY A 208 -10.30 16.85 49.80
C GLY A 208 -9.48 15.80 50.55
N THR A 209 -8.20 16.14 50.79
CA THR A 209 -7.23 15.54 51.72
C THR A 209 -6.82 14.08 51.51
N VAL A 210 -5.54 13.86 51.19
CA VAL A 210 -4.54 13.09 51.97
C VAL A 210 -3.25 12.97 51.14
N ASP A 211 -2.13 13.37 51.73
CA ASP A 211 -0.76 13.14 51.25
C ASP A 211 -0.45 11.63 51.23
N ASP A 212 0.17 11.11 50.17
CA ASP A 212 1.22 10.09 50.31
C ASP A 212 2.12 9.97 49.08
N ASP A 213 3.42 9.93 49.34
CA ASP A 213 4.52 9.78 48.40
C ASP A 213 4.62 8.34 47.88
N GLY A 214 4.89 8.15 46.58
CA GLY A 214 5.34 6.86 46.04
C GLY A 214 4.78 6.48 44.67
N LEU A 215 5.21 7.19 43.62
CA LEU A 215 4.93 6.89 42.22
C LEU A 215 5.63 5.59 41.76
N GLU A 216 5.11 4.43 42.19
CA GLU A 216 5.43 3.13 41.62
C GLU A 216 4.61 2.93 40.34
N ASN A 217 5.25 3.10 39.18
CA ASN A 217 4.69 2.79 37.86
C ASN A 217 4.32 1.29 37.77
N LYS A 218 3.11 0.94 38.19
CA LYS A 218 2.55 -0.39 37.98
C LYS A 218 2.24 -0.56 36.49
N PRO A 219 2.76 -1.61 35.82
CA PRO A 219 2.37 -1.89 34.45
C PRO A 219 0.86 -2.16 34.42
N THR A 220 0.13 -1.33 33.67
CA THR A 220 -1.29 -1.49 33.39
C THR A 220 -1.54 -2.92 32.89
N LYS A 221 -2.33 -3.68 33.66
CA LYS A 221 -2.77 -5.02 33.26
C LYS A 221 -3.45 -4.92 31.89
N PRO A 222 -3.23 -5.87 30.97
CA PRO A 222 -3.93 -5.89 29.70
C PRO A 222 -5.43 -5.93 29.96
N THR A 223 -6.13 -4.89 29.54
CA THR A 223 -7.58 -4.75 29.65
C THR A 223 -8.27 -5.84 28.83
N GLY A 224 -9.50 -6.19 29.21
CA GLY A 224 -10.28 -7.29 28.59
C GLY A 224 -10.46 -7.20 27.07
N LEU A 225 -10.13 -6.05 26.47
CA LEU A 225 -10.09 -5.82 25.02
C LEU A 225 -9.08 -6.72 24.29
N ASP A 226 -7.94 -7.04 24.93
CA ASP A 226 -6.95 -7.98 24.37
C ASP A 226 -7.50 -9.40 24.22
N ARG A 227 -8.49 -9.75 25.05
CA ARG A 227 -9.19 -11.05 24.99
C ARG A 227 -10.34 -11.07 23.99
N LEU A 228 -10.80 -9.91 23.53
CA LEU A 228 -11.97 -9.77 22.64
C LEU A 228 -11.57 -9.47 21.18
N ALA A 229 -10.44 -8.78 20.97
CA ALA A 229 -9.89 -8.55 19.63
C ALA A 229 -9.46 -9.85 18.93
N MET A 230 -8.96 -10.83 19.70
CA MET A 230 -8.51 -12.13 19.18
C MET A 230 -9.68 -12.99 18.64
N PRO A 231 -10.80 -13.17 19.37
CA PRO A 231 -11.98 -13.86 18.84
C PRO A 231 -12.73 -13.06 17.78
N LEU A 232 -12.72 -11.72 17.78
CA LEU A 232 -13.34 -10.93 16.69
C LEU A 232 -12.56 -11.04 15.36
N MET A 233 -11.23 -11.10 15.44
CA MET A 233 -10.37 -11.41 14.29
C MET A 233 -10.55 -12.85 13.81
N LEU A 234 -10.71 -13.81 14.72
CA LEU A 234 -11.02 -15.20 14.38
C LEU A 234 -12.44 -15.35 13.79
N PHE A 235 -13.43 -14.60 14.28
CA PHE A 235 -14.80 -14.61 13.74
C PHE A 235 -14.87 -14.01 12.34
N SER A 236 -14.01 -13.03 12.03
CA SER A 236 -13.86 -12.49 10.68
C SER A 236 -13.23 -13.52 9.72
N LEU A 237 -12.39 -14.42 10.26
CA LEU A 237 -11.75 -15.50 9.51
C LEU A 237 -12.67 -16.73 9.34
N VAL A 238 -13.62 -16.95 10.26
CA VAL A 238 -14.49 -18.14 10.32
C VAL A 238 -15.93 -17.86 9.85
N GLY A 239 -16.42 -16.62 9.94
CA GLY A 239 -17.77 -16.22 9.56
C GLY A 239 -18.04 -16.13 8.05
N ALA A 240 -16.98 -16.11 7.23
CA ALA A 240 -17.06 -16.42 5.81
C ALA A 240 -17.05 -17.95 5.65
N GLY A 241 -18.23 -18.55 5.74
CA GLY A 241 -18.43 -19.96 5.44
C GLY A 241 -17.88 -20.28 4.04
N SER A 242 -17.13 -21.39 3.96
CA SER A 242 -16.17 -21.76 2.90
C SER A 242 -14.86 -20.97 2.96
N SER A 243 -13.79 -21.67 3.29
CA SER A 243 -12.51 -21.13 3.72
C SER A 243 -11.93 -20.14 2.70
N PRO A 244 -11.80 -18.84 3.04
CA PRO A 244 -11.15 -17.86 2.17
C PRO A 244 -9.70 -18.25 1.89
N ILE A 245 -9.10 -19.11 2.72
CA ILE A 245 -7.77 -19.69 2.50
C ILE A 245 -7.78 -20.72 1.36
N LEU A 246 -8.79 -21.58 1.24
CA LEU A 246 -8.87 -22.52 0.10
C LEU A 246 -9.26 -21.80 -1.19
N ASP A 247 -10.05 -20.74 -1.12
CA ASP A 247 -10.36 -19.88 -2.29
C ASP A 247 -9.18 -18.99 -2.69
N LEU A 248 -8.42 -18.46 -1.73
CA LEU A 248 -7.15 -17.79 -1.99
C LEU A 248 -6.14 -18.77 -2.56
N LEU A 249 -6.08 -20.01 -2.08
CA LEU A 249 -5.20 -21.07 -2.60
C LEU A 249 -5.65 -21.58 -3.98
N SER A 250 -6.96 -21.62 -4.26
CA SER A 250 -7.50 -21.99 -5.58
C SER A 250 -7.27 -20.87 -6.59
N LEU A 251 -7.43 -19.61 -6.19
CA LEU A 251 -7.10 -18.43 -7.01
C LEU A 251 -5.60 -18.24 -7.17
N LEU A 252 -4.77 -18.51 -6.14
CA LEU A 252 -3.32 -18.60 -6.28
C LEU A 252 -2.93 -19.73 -7.22
N LYS A 253 -3.66 -20.85 -7.23
CA LYS A 253 -3.45 -21.93 -8.21
C LYS A 253 -3.91 -21.54 -9.61
N ILE A 254 -4.99 -20.77 -9.79
CA ILE A 254 -5.45 -20.25 -11.09
C ILE A 254 -4.49 -19.18 -11.61
N TYR A 255 -4.05 -18.25 -10.75
CA TYR A 255 -3.00 -17.28 -11.04
C TYR A 255 -1.68 -17.97 -11.36
N LYS A 256 -1.28 -19.00 -10.60
CA LYS A 256 -0.04 -19.76 -10.82
C LYS A 256 -0.13 -20.74 -11.99
N ALA A 257 -1.32 -21.23 -12.35
CA ALA A 257 -1.58 -22.02 -13.55
C ALA A 257 -1.57 -21.13 -14.79
N SER A 258 -2.14 -19.93 -14.70
CA SER A 258 -2.01 -18.87 -15.71
C SER A 258 -0.55 -18.44 -15.86
N LYS A 259 0.19 -18.29 -14.76
CA LYS A 259 1.65 -17.98 -14.72
C LYS A 259 2.53 -19.17 -15.14
N ARG A 260 2.02 -20.40 -15.20
CA ARG A 260 2.81 -21.59 -15.62
C ARG A 260 2.96 -21.71 -17.13
N SER A 261 2.18 -20.99 -17.94
CA SER A 261 2.50 -20.80 -19.36
C SER A 261 3.58 -19.74 -19.60
N TRP A 262 4.13 -19.12 -18.54
CA TRP A 262 5.06 -17.99 -18.58
C TRP A 262 6.51 -18.36 -18.22
N THR A 263 6.93 -19.60 -18.48
CA THR A 263 8.37 -19.96 -18.46
C THR A 263 9.08 -19.49 -19.74
N GLY A 264 8.81 -18.28 -20.18
CA GLY A 264 9.56 -17.58 -21.21
C GLY A 264 9.94 -16.22 -20.66
N GLU A 265 11.24 -15.94 -20.61
CA GLU A 265 11.99 -14.66 -20.69
C GLU A 265 11.29 -13.30 -20.46
N TRP A 266 10.20 -13.23 -19.70
CA TRP A 266 9.47 -12.00 -19.38
C TRP A 266 9.78 -11.64 -17.93
N SER A 267 10.86 -10.86 -17.80
CA SER A 267 11.44 -10.31 -16.58
C SER A 267 10.40 -9.74 -15.61
N PHE A 268 10.57 -9.99 -14.31
CA PHE A 268 9.90 -9.32 -13.18
C PHE A 268 9.74 -7.80 -13.38
N VAL A 269 10.69 -7.17 -14.06
CA VAL A 269 10.65 -5.74 -14.40
C VAL A 269 9.43 -5.38 -15.25
N ASN A 270 9.03 -6.22 -16.21
CA ASN A 270 7.90 -5.94 -17.10
C ASN A 270 6.53 -6.04 -16.38
N GLU A 271 6.46 -6.75 -15.26
CA GLU A 271 5.24 -6.90 -14.46
C GLU A 271 5.07 -5.74 -13.47
N PHE A 272 6.17 -5.22 -12.91
CA PHE A 272 6.12 -4.21 -11.85
C PHE A 272 6.57 -2.80 -12.27
N PHE A 273 7.11 -2.62 -13.48
CA PHE A 273 7.47 -1.30 -13.99
C PHE A 273 6.57 -0.91 -15.17
N PRO A 274 6.00 0.30 -15.16
CA PRO A 274 5.37 0.87 -16.34
C PRO A 274 6.37 0.92 -17.50
N LYS A 275 5.89 0.59 -18.71
CA LYS A 275 6.67 0.84 -19.93
C LYS A 275 6.61 2.32 -20.27
N THR A 276 7.75 2.93 -20.51
CA THR A 276 7.90 4.38 -20.72
C THR A 276 9.17 4.66 -21.53
N GLU A 277 9.18 5.77 -22.27
CA GLU A 277 10.38 6.26 -22.96
C GLU A 277 11.36 6.95 -22.01
N ALA A 278 10.92 7.30 -20.80
CA ALA A 278 11.75 8.02 -19.83
C ALA A 278 12.95 7.16 -19.39
N SER A 279 14.13 7.77 -19.41
CA SER A 279 15.38 7.14 -19.02
C SER A 279 15.73 7.49 -17.58
N ILE A 280 16.43 6.58 -16.88
CA ILE A 280 17.02 6.90 -15.57
C ILE A 280 18.03 8.06 -15.68
N MET A 281 18.60 8.26 -16.87
CA MET A 281 19.53 9.36 -17.15
C MET A 281 18.84 10.72 -17.26
N ASP A 282 17.51 10.76 -17.39
CA ASP A 282 16.78 12.02 -17.40
C ASP A 282 16.85 12.65 -16.01
N LEU A 283 17.14 13.95 -15.97
CA LEU A 283 17.39 14.67 -14.71
C LEU A 283 16.26 14.48 -13.70
N GLY A 284 14.99 14.54 -14.14
CA GLY A 284 13.84 14.34 -13.26
C GLY A 284 13.78 12.93 -12.66
N GLN A 285 14.15 11.90 -13.43
CA GLN A 285 14.17 10.50 -12.98
C GLN A 285 15.33 10.25 -12.02
N ALA A 286 16.52 10.78 -12.33
CA ALA A 286 17.70 10.69 -11.48
C ALA A 286 17.46 11.38 -10.12
N VAL A 287 16.87 12.58 -10.12
CA VAL A 287 16.52 13.33 -8.91
C VAL A 287 15.49 12.56 -8.07
N ALA A 288 14.44 12.04 -8.71
CA ALA A 288 13.45 11.24 -8.01
C ALA A 288 14.09 10.01 -7.35
N LEU A 289 14.92 9.26 -8.10
CA LEU A 289 15.63 8.09 -7.61
C LEU A 289 16.53 8.43 -6.42
N PHE A 290 17.33 9.50 -6.51
CA PHE A 290 18.19 9.96 -5.42
C PHE A 290 17.40 10.32 -4.17
N GLY A 291 16.23 10.96 -4.32
CA GLY A 291 15.32 11.26 -3.23
C GLY A 291 14.85 9.99 -2.50
N GLY A 292 14.46 8.95 -3.25
CA GLY A 292 14.05 7.66 -2.71
C GLY A 292 15.19 6.94 -1.98
N MET A 293 16.39 6.93 -2.57
CA MET A 293 17.58 6.34 -1.95
C MET A 293 17.95 7.04 -0.64
N SER A 294 17.90 8.37 -0.62
CA SER A 294 18.16 9.16 0.57
C SER A 294 17.14 8.87 1.67
N GLY A 295 15.85 8.82 1.32
CA GLY A 295 14.78 8.48 2.25
C GLY A 295 14.92 7.09 2.87
N LEU A 296 15.33 6.10 2.07
CA LEU A 296 15.64 4.75 2.57
C LEU A 296 16.89 4.76 3.47
N GLY A 297 17.96 5.45 3.05
CA GLY A 297 19.20 5.57 3.82
C GLY A 297 18.98 6.16 5.21
N PHE A 298 18.21 7.26 5.31
CA PHE A 298 17.86 7.85 6.60
C PHE A 298 16.98 6.93 7.47
N SER A 299 16.09 6.15 6.87
CA SER A 299 15.27 5.18 7.60
C SER A 299 16.12 4.05 8.19
N LEU A 300 17.05 3.50 7.39
CA LEU A 300 18.01 2.48 7.85
C LEU A 300 18.91 3.03 8.96
N TYR A 301 19.49 4.22 8.76
CA TYR A 301 20.30 4.88 9.78
C TYR A 301 19.52 5.12 11.07
N SER A 302 18.29 5.63 10.98
CA SER A 302 17.41 5.86 12.14
C SER A 302 17.10 4.57 12.90
N VAL A 303 16.95 3.44 12.21
CA VAL A 303 16.75 2.13 12.86
C VAL A 303 18.03 1.68 13.55
N ALA A 304 19.18 1.76 12.87
CA ALA A 304 20.46 1.35 13.42
C ALA A 304 20.84 2.16 14.67
N ASP A 305 20.70 3.49 14.62
CA ASP A 305 20.94 4.36 15.77
C ASP A 305 19.99 4.04 16.93
N ALA A 306 18.69 3.83 16.66
CA ALA A 306 17.73 3.49 17.71
C ALA A 306 18.09 2.19 18.44
N HIS A 307 18.58 1.17 17.73
CA HIS A 307 19.05 -0.08 18.34
C HIS A 307 20.38 0.11 19.10
N TYR A 308 21.30 0.88 18.53
CA TYR A 308 22.58 1.19 19.16
C TYR A 308 22.40 1.93 20.51
N GLN A 309 21.52 2.94 20.54
CA GLN A 309 21.20 3.68 21.77
C GLN A 309 20.59 2.78 22.84
N GLN A 310 19.68 1.87 22.47
CA GLN A 310 19.09 0.92 23.40
C GLN A 310 20.13 -0.04 23.98
N TRP A 311 21.04 -0.54 23.14
CA TRP A 311 22.13 -1.40 23.58
C TRP A 311 23.05 -0.67 24.58
N TRP A 312 23.42 0.57 24.28
CA TRP A 312 24.27 1.38 25.16
C TRP A 312 23.62 1.70 26.52
N GLN A 313 22.31 1.97 26.53
CA GLN A 313 21.55 2.18 27.76
C GLN A 313 21.52 0.93 28.65
N ARG A 314 21.40 -0.27 28.06
CA ARG A 314 21.46 -1.54 28.82
C ARG A 314 22.84 -1.73 29.45
N LYS A 315 23.90 -1.53 28.67
CA LYS A 315 25.29 -1.57 29.15
C LYS A 315 25.54 -0.64 30.34
N ARG A 316 25.05 0.61 30.29
CA ARG A 316 25.20 1.55 31.42
C ARG A 316 24.49 1.06 32.68
N LYS A 317 23.28 0.52 32.56
CA LYS A 317 22.52 -0.03 33.70
C LYS A 317 23.21 -1.24 34.33
N GLU A 318 23.85 -2.09 33.53
CA GLU A 318 24.64 -3.22 34.03
C GLU A 318 25.84 -2.75 34.86
N VAL A 319 26.60 -1.77 34.36
CA VAL A 319 27.76 -1.21 35.07
C VAL A 319 27.35 -0.55 36.39
N SER A 320 26.25 0.21 36.41
CA SER A 320 25.75 0.82 37.65
C SER A 320 25.29 -0.21 38.68
N ARG A 321 24.75 -1.36 38.25
CA ARG A 321 24.36 -2.45 39.17
C ARG A 321 25.56 -3.14 39.80
N THR A 322 26.64 -3.33 39.05
CA THR A 322 27.87 -3.94 39.59
C THR A 322 28.62 -3.04 40.58
N GLN A 323 28.39 -1.73 40.56
CA GLN A 323 29.06 -0.79 41.47
C GLN A 323 28.31 -0.60 42.80
N ASN A 324 27.03 -0.97 42.85
CA ASN A 324 26.18 -0.88 44.04
C ASN A 324 26.07 -2.20 44.84
N ASN A 325 26.70 -3.28 44.34
CA ASN A 325 26.81 -4.58 45.01
C ASN A 325 28.24 -4.80 45.48
#